data_AF-A0A1I4SIG7-F1
#
_entry.id   AF-A0A1I4SIG7-F1
#
_cell.length_a   1.000
_cell.length_b   1.000
_cell.length_c   1.000
_cell.angle_alpha   90.00
_cell.angle_beta   90.00
_cell.angle_gamma   90.00
#
_symmetry.space_group_name_H-M   'P 1'
#
loop_
_entity.id
_entity.type
_entity.pdbx_description
1 polymer ?
#
loop_
_entity_poly.entity_id
_entity_poly.type
_entity_poly.pdbx_seq_one_letter_code
_entity_poly.pdbx_strand_id
1 'polypeptide(L)'
;MSGPIRNFEPTMSSMQMVDYINEERKAKEAEGGKRFIKLAHRSLMTKVPKVLGKGCANFFAHHVNPDNQQEYPCYNFPKREACLIAMSYSYELQAKVFDRMVELEDEFNASRITTTRDRILIHKAVPYIFERTGACFPRIYLAISAAAGATNFPGMTMGHLARVATPLLRIQNEADTQADWELLHISGKALRGGAQLELAFNTPALYNPSKETL
;
A
#
# COMPACT_ATOMS: atom_id res chain seq x y z
N MET A 1 17.65 12.94 -1.75
CA MET A 1 17.04 12.45 -0.50
C MET A 1 15.95 11.45 -0.89
N SER A 2 16.24 10.15 -0.76
CA SER A 2 15.21 9.13 -0.97
C SER A 2 14.15 9.32 0.11
N GLY A 3 12.90 9.61 -0.27
CA GLY A 3 11.79 9.65 0.69
C GLY A 3 11.71 8.32 1.44
N PRO A 4 11.13 8.30 2.66
CA PRO A 4 10.97 7.04 3.38
C PRO A 4 10.22 6.08 2.48
N ILE A 5 10.79 4.89 2.27
CA ILE A 5 10.08 3.76 1.70
C ILE A 5 8.88 3.56 2.64
N ARG A 6 7.71 4.06 2.23
CA ARG A 6 6.47 3.77 2.93
C ARG A 6 6.21 2.30 2.70
N ASN A 7 6.69 1.46 3.61
CA ASN A 7 6.25 0.07 3.64
C ASN A 7 4.74 0.11 3.75
N PHE A 8 4.08 -0.44 2.73
CA PHE A 8 2.64 -0.57 2.69
C PHE A 8 2.30 -1.76 3.59
N GLU A 9 2.38 -1.50 4.90
CA GLU A 9 2.07 -2.45 5.94
C GLU A 9 0.70 -2.07 6.52
N PRO A 10 -0.13 -3.06 6.89
CA PRO A 10 -1.37 -2.79 7.61
C PRO A 10 -1.04 -2.09 8.93
N THR A 11 -1.71 -0.97 9.18
CA THR A 11 -1.52 -0.19 10.40
C THR A 11 -2.80 -0.06 11.19
N MET A 12 -2.71 -0.13 12.51
CA MET A 12 -3.81 0.20 13.40
C MET A 12 -3.68 1.65 13.88
N SER A 13 -4.79 2.39 13.86
CA SER A 13 -4.80 3.77 14.34
C SER A 13 -4.77 3.84 15.87
N SER A 14 -4.15 4.88 16.38
CA SER A 14 -4.14 5.16 17.83
C SER A 14 -5.52 5.40 18.44
N MET A 15 -6.50 5.85 17.65
CA MET A 15 -7.89 6.00 18.11
C MET A 15 -8.51 4.63 18.32
N GLN A 16 -8.41 3.76 17.32
CA GLN A 16 -8.89 2.39 17.38
C GLN A 16 -8.26 1.62 18.57
N MET A 17 -6.97 1.83 18.82
CA MET A 17 -6.28 1.25 19.98
C MET A 17 -6.88 1.72 21.32
N VAL A 18 -7.27 2.99 21.43
CA VAL A 18 -7.92 3.53 22.65
C VAL A 18 -9.29 2.90 22.86
N ASP A 19 -10.03 2.66 21.78
CA ASP A 19 -11.34 2.03 21.86
C ASP A 19 -11.22 0.61 22.38
N TYR A 20 -10.29 -0.19 21.85
CA TYR A 20 -10.00 -1.54 22.38
C TYR A 20 -9.60 -1.53 23.86
N ILE A 21 -8.75 -0.58 24.28
CA ILE A 21 -8.36 -0.43 25.69
C ILE A 21 -9.60 -0.11 26.56
N ASN A 22 -10.48 0.77 26.09
CA ASN A 22 -11.65 1.18 26.85
C ASN A 22 -12.70 0.05 26.93
N GLU A 23 -12.91 -0.70 25.84
CA GLU A 23 -13.78 -1.87 25.81
C GLU A 23 -13.30 -2.93 26.80
N GLU A 24 -12.01 -3.22 26.83
CA GLU A 24 -11.43 -4.21 27.75
C GLU A 24 -11.53 -3.78 29.22
N ARG A 25 -11.24 -2.52 29.52
CA ARG A 25 -11.42 -1.99 30.89
C ARG A 25 -12.88 -2.03 31.34
N LYS A 26 -13.83 -1.80 30.42
CA LYS A 26 -15.26 -1.86 30.72
C LYS A 26 -15.71 -3.31 30.98
N ALA A 27 -15.21 -4.27 30.20
CA ALA A 27 -15.45 -5.69 30.43
C ALA A 27 -14.92 -6.12 31.81
N LYS A 28 -13.72 -5.69 32.17
CA LYS A 28 -13.13 -5.99 33.49
C LYS A 28 -13.88 -5.41 34.67
N GLU A 29 -14.50 -4.25 34.52
CA GLU A 29 -15.37 -3.71 35.58
C GLU A 29 -16.60 -4.59 35.79
N ALA A 30 -17.22 -5.08 34.71
CA ALA A 30 -18.36 -5.99 34.79
C ALA A 30 -18.02 -7.33 35.47
N GLU A 31 -16.78 -7.79 35.32
CA GLU A 31 -16.24 -9.02 35.95
C GLU A 31 -15.80 -8.80 37.42
N GLY A 32 -16.01 -7.62 38.00
CA GLY A 32 -15.65 -7.30 39.38
C GLY A 32 -14.21 -6.79 39.57
N GLY A 33 -13.58 -6.35 38.49
CA GLY A 33 -12.24 -5.77 38.48
C GLY A 33 -12.19 -4.30 38.94
N LYS A 34 -11.08 -3.63 38.62
CA LYS A 34 -10.86 -2.22 38.97
C LYS A 34 -11.89 -1.32 38.28
N ARG A 35 -12.29 -0.24 38.97
CA ARG A 35 -13.21 0.79 38.47
C ARG A 35 -12.79 1.29 37.08
N PHE A 36 -13.75 1.37 36.16
CA PHE A 36 -13.51 1.86 34.81
C PHE A 36 -13.15 3.34 34.81
N ILE A 37 -11.96 3.64 34.29
CA ILE A 37 -11.54 5.02 33.98
C ILE A 37 -11.26 5.07 32.48
N LYS A 38 -12.10 5.85 31.77
CA LYS A 38 -11.97 6.07 30.33
C LYS A 38 -10.58 6.62 30.02
N LEU A 39 -9.84 5.91 29.18
CA LEU A 39 -8.59 6.39 28.63
C LEU A 39 -8.90 7.42 27.55
N ALA A 40 -8.40 8.65 27.73
CA ALA A 40 -8.43 9.67 26.70
C ALA A 40 -7.29 9.47 25.69
N HIS A 41 -7.53 9.80 24.43
CA HIS A 41 -6.52 9.69 23.37
C HIS A 41 -5.23 10.46 23.67
N ARG A 42 -5.33 11.66 24.27
CA ARG A 42 -4.17 12.46 24.72
C ARG A 42 -3.22 11.68 25.66
N SER A 43 -3.77 10.80 26.49
CA SER A 43 -2.99 10.02 27.44
C SER A 43 -2.19 8.94 26.73
N LEU A 44 -2.77 8.33 25.69
CA LEU A 44 -2.04 7.42 24.80
C LEU A 44 -0.95 8.17 24.03
N MET A 45 -1.24 9.37 23.49
CA MET A 45 -0.25 10.20 22.79
C MET A 45 0.97 10.53 23.64
N THR A 46 0.77 10.76 24.95
CA THR A 46 1.87 11.02 25.89
C THR A 46 2.70 9.77 26.19
N LYS A 47 2.11 8.57 26.06
CA LYS A 47 2.76 7.28 26.31
C LYS A 47 3.58 6.81 25.11
N VAL A 48 3.13 7.09 23.90
CA VAL A 48 3.77 6.62 22.66
C VAL A 48 5.27 6.98 22.57
N PRO A 49 5.70 8.24 22.81
CA PRO A 49 7.13 8.58 22.82
C PRO A 49 7.92 7.89 23.93
N LYS A 50 7.29 7.55 25.05
CA LYS A 50 7.97 6.86 26.18
C LYS A 50 8.26 5.40 25.84
N VAL A 51 7.39 4.74 25.08
CA VAL A 51 7.52 3.32 24.72
C VAL A 51 8.35 3.15 23.44
N LEU A 52 8.10 3.97 22.41
CA LEU A 52 8.76 3.84 21.10
C LEU A 52 10.03 4.69 20.97
N GLY A 53 10.28 5.60 21.91
CA GLY A 53 11.43 6.51 21.86
C GLY A 53 11.39 7.45 20.63
N LYS A 54 12.58 7.76 20.09
CA LYS A 54 12.75 8.70 18.96
C LYS A 54 12.09 8.23 17.65
N GLY A 55 11.79 6.94 17.52
CA GLY A 55 11.17 6.36 16.32
C GLY A 55 9.69 6.70 16.15
N CYS A 56 9.03 7.29 17.15
CA CYS A 56 7.59 7.56 17.11
C CYS A 56 7.19 8.53 15.99
N ALA A 57 8.07 9.45 15.60
CA ALA A 57 7.79 10.44 14.56
C ALA A 57 7.48 9.81 13.19
N ASN A 58 8.00 8.61 12.91
CA ASN A 58 7.76 7.90 11.66
C ASN A 58 6.32 7.38 11.52
N PHE A 59 5.62 7.25 12.64
CA PHE A 59 4.26 6.71 12.70
C PHE A 59 3.21 7.79 12.88
N PHE A 60 3.62 9.06 12.91
CA PHE A 60 2.70 10.18 13.09
C PHE A 60 1.83 10.36 11.84
N ALA A 61 0.54 10.51 12.06
CA ALA A 61 -0.47 10.63 11.04
C ALA A 61 -1.54 11.66 11.44
N HIS A 62 -2.40 12.01 10.48
CA HIS A 62 -3.55 12.87 10.72
C HIS A 62 -4.82 12.09 10.43
N HIS A 63 -5.79 12.17 11.35
CA HIS A 63 -7.12 11.63 11.17
C HIS A 63 -8.07 12.79 10.86
N VAL A 64 -8.69 12.76 9.69
CA VAL A 64 -9.73 13.73 9.31
C VAL A 64 -11.06 13.21 9.87
N ASN A 65 -11.68 13.99 10.77
CA ASN A 65 -13.04 13.63 11.20
C ASN A 65 -14.04 13.85 10.06
N PRO A 66 -14.89 12.86 9.75
CA PRO A 66 -15.84 12.98 8.64
C PRO A 66 -16.89 14.09 8.86
N ASP A 67 -17.28 14.34 10.11
CA ASP A 67 -18.33 15.31 10.43
C ASP A 67 -17.85 16.77 10.37
N ASN A 68 -16.64 17.03 10.88
CA ASN A 68 -16.12 18.38 11.06
C ASN A 68 -15.02 18.74 10.06
N GLN A 69 -14.59 17.79 9.21
CA GLN A 69 -13.45 17.91 8.28
C GLN A 69 -12.14 18.38 8.92
N GLN A 70 -12.05 18.33 10.25
CA GLN A 70 -10.90 18.81 11.00
C GLN A 70 -9.88 17.69 11.18
N GLU A 71 -8.61 18.03 11.00
CA GLU A 71 -7.49 17.12 11.19
C GLU A 71 -7.08 17.02 12.66
N TYR A 72 -7.10 15.80 13.19
CA TYR A 72 -6.61 15.51 14.53
C TYR A 72 -5.30 14.72 14.46
N PRO A 73 -4.30 15.07 15.29
CA PRO A 73 -3.05 14.34 15.33
C PRO A 73 -3.29 12.93 15.85
N CYS A 74 -2.76 11.93 15.15
CA CYS A 74 -2.85 10.53 15.53
C CYS A 74 -1.55 9.80 15.22
N TYR A 75 -1.46 8.53 15.62
CA TYR A 75 -0.41 7.63 15.14
C TYR A 75 -1.03 6.43 14.43
N ASN A 76 -0.34 5.92 13.41
CA ASN A 76 -0.63 4.67 12.73
C ASN A 76 0.50 3.68 13.02
N PHE A 77 0.20 2.67 13.82
CA PHE A 77 1.19 1.72 14.30
C PHE A 77 1.24 0.48 13.41
N PRO A 78 2.44 0.04 12.97
CA PRO A 78 2.64 -1.31 12.45
C PRO A 78 2.44 -2.34 13.56
N LYS A 79 2.34 -3.62 13.18
CA LYS A 79 2.07 -4.74 14.10
C LYS A 79 3.00 -4.76 15.32
N ARG A 80 4.31 -4.63 15.10
CA ARG A 80 5.30 -4.67 16.18
C ARG A 80 5.08 -3.56 17.20
N GLU A 81 4.92 -2.33 16.74
CA GLU A 81 4.77 -1.16 17.59
C GLU A 81 3.41 -1.14 18.29
N ALA A 82 2.35 -1.57 17.61
CA ALA A 82 1.03 -1.78 18.21
C ALA A 82 1.10 -2.75 19.39
N CYS A 83 1.76 -3.90 19.19
CA CYS A 83 1.99 -4.89 20.24
C CYS A 83 2.84 -4.34 21.38
N LEU A 84 3.93 -3.60 21.10
CA LEU A 84 4.76 -2.98 22.14
C LEU A 84 3.97 -2.00 23.02
N ILE A 85 3.07 -1.22 22.43
CA ILE A 85 2.17 -0.35 23.17
C ILE A 85 1.20 -1.19 24.03
N ALA A 86 0.66 -2.28 23.48
CA ALA A 86 -0.26 -3.19 24.17
C ALA A 86 0.37 -3.90 25.38
N MET A 87 1.66 -4.27 25.31
CA MET A 87 2.39 -4.99 26.37
C MET A 87 2.36 -4.27 27.73
N SER A 88 2.19 -2.96 27.71
CA SER A 88 2.14 -2.12 28.91
C SER A 88 0.76 -2.05 29.56
N TYR A 89 -0.18 -2.89 29.12
CA TYR A 89 -1.54 -3.04 29.65
C TYR A 89 -1.78 -4.48 30.11
N SER A 90 -2.87 -5.12 29.71
CA SER A 90 -3.21 -6.50 30.09
C SER A 90 -2.86 -7.50 28.98
N TYR A 91 -2.64 -8.77 29.37
CA TYR A 91 -2.38 -9.85 28.42
C TYR A 91 -3.56 -10.11 27.47
N GLU A 92 -4.79 -10.00 27.96
CA GLU A 92 -6.00 -10.15 27.14
C GLU A 92 -6.11 -9.05 26.08
N LEU A 93 -5.80 -7.80 26.45
CA LEU A 93 -5.76 -6.71 25.48
C LEU A 93 -4.62 -6.93 24.47
N GLN A 94 -3.47 -7.41 24.92
CA GLN A 94 -2.36 -7.72 24.04
C GLN A 94 -2.74 -8.80 23.00
N ALA A 95 -3.45 -9.85 23.42
CA ALA A 95 -3.97 -10.87 22.52
C ALA A 95 -4.96 -10.27 21.51
N LYS A 96 -5.97 -9.51 21.96
CA LYS A 96 -6.95 -8.86 21.09
C LYS A 96 -6.32 -7.94 20.05
N VAL A 97 -5.32 -7.15 20.46
CA VAL A 97 -4.60 -6.26 19.55
C VAL A 97 -3.78 -7.07 18.55
N PHE A 98 -3.14 -8.16 18.98
CA PHE A 98 -2.40 -9.03 18.07
C PHE A 98 -3.33 -9.70 17.05
N ASP A 99 -4.44 -10.27 17.50
CA ASP A 99 -5.45 -10.93 16.65
C ASP A 99 -5.98 -9.94 15.61
N ARG A 100 -6.33 -8.72 16.03
CA ARG A 100 -6.75 -7.66 15.09
C ARG A 100 -5.66 -7.31 14.07
N MET A 101 -4.39 -7.28 14.46
CA MET A 101 -3.31 -7.01 13.51
C MET A 101 -3.12 -8.17 12.53
N VAL A 102 -3.34 -9.42 12.95
CA VAL A 102 -3.32 -10.59 12.05
C VAL A 102 -4.47 -10.53 11.06
N GLU A 103 -5.69 -10.21 11.51
CA GLU A 103 -6.85 -10.01 10.62
C GLU A 103 -6.58 -8.93 9.57
N LEU A 104 -6.01 -7.80 9.96
CA LEU A 104 -5.65 -6.72 9.03
C LEU A 104 -4.54 -7.15 8.04
N GLU A 105 -3.59 -7.98 8.47
CA GLU A 105 -2.60 -8.58 7.58
C GLU A 105 -3.23 -9.52 6.56
N ASP A 106 -4.18 -10.35 6.99
CA ASP A 106 -4.88 -11.28 6.11
C ASP A 106 -5.77 -10.54 5.12
N GLU A 107 -6.53 -9.53 5.55
CA GLU A 107 -7.32 -8.65 4.68
C GLU A 107 -6.43 -7.93 3.67
N PHE A 108 -5.30 -7.40 4.13
CA PHE A 108 -4.35 -6.71 3.27
C PHE A 108 -3.73 -7.68 2.25
N ASN A 109 -3.29 -8.87 2.68
CA ASN A 109 -2.71 -9.87 1.80
C ASN A 109 -3.71 -10.44 0.80
N ALA A 110 -4.97 -10.67 1.21
CA ALA A 110 -6.04 -11.12 0.34
C ALA A 110 -6.38 -10.06 -0.73
N SER A 111 -6.31 -8.77 -0.39
CA SER A 111 -6.56 -7.70 -1.34
C SER A 111 -5.40 -7.42 -2.28
N ARG A 112 -4.16 -7.76 -1.90
CA ARG A 112 -2.97 -7.52 -2.73
C ARG A 112 -2.93 -8.43 -3.95
N ILE A 113 -2.52 -7.85 -5.07
CA ILE A 113 -2.15 -8.59 -6.28
C ILE A 113 -0.74 -9.16 -6.07
N THR A 114 -0.60 -10.20 -5.25
CA THR A 114 0.71 -10.80 -4.96
C THR A 114 1.09 -11.86 -5.99
N THR A 115 0.10 -12.60 -6.50
CA THR A 115 0.33 -13.70 -7.42
C THR A 115 0.64 -13.18 -8.83
N THR A 116 1.68 -13.72 -9.46
CA THR A 116 2.02 -13.46 -10.87
C THR A 116 0.80 -13.61 -11.78
N ARG A 117 -0.07 -14.59 -11.48
CA ARG A 117 -1.34 -14.87 -12.18
C ARG A 117 -2.25 -13.65 -12.28
N ASP A 118 -2.38 -12.88 -11.20
CA ASP A 118 -3.28 -11.74 -11.14
C ASP A 118 -2.70 -10.52 -11.88
N ARG A 119 -1.35 -10.46 -12.00
CA ARG A 119 -0.62 -9.43 -12.77
C ARG A 119 -0.51 -9.74 -14.25
N ILE A 120 -0.88 -10.94 -14.70
CA ILE A 120 -0.75 -11.36 -16.11
C ILE A 120 -1.42 -10.35 -17.04
N LEU A 121 -2.59 -9.83 -16.67
CA LEU A 121 -3.32 -8.88 -17.51
C LEU A 121 -2.47 -7.64 -17.85
N ILE A 122 -1.82 -7.07 -16.83
CA ILE A 122 -0.96 -5.90 -17.00
C ILE A 122 0.23 -6.29 -17.86
N HIS A 123 0.93 -7.37 -17.53
CA HIS A 123 2.11 -7.82 -18.28
C HIS A 123 1.81 -8.13 -19.75
N LYS A 124 0.60 -8.61 -20.05
CA LYS A 124 0.14 -8.85 -21.43
C LYS A 124 -0.18 -7.55 -22.18
N ALA A 125 -0.72 -6.53 -21.51
CA ALA A 125 -1.08 -5.26 -22.14
C ALA A 125 0.14 -4.35 -22.39
N VAL A 126 1.18 -4.45 -21.56
CA VAL A 126 2.38 -3.60 -21.64
C VAL A 126 3.12 -3.65 -22.99
N PRO A 127 3.34 -4.79 -23.66
CA PRO A 127 3.99 -4.80 -24.98
C PRO A 127 3.22 -3.98 -26.02
N TYR A 128 1.88 -4.08 -26.06
CA TYR A 128 1.06 -3.27 -26.97
C TYR A 128 1.16 -1.78 -26.67
N ILE A 129 1.22 -1.41 -25.39
CA ILE A 129 1.45 -0.02 -24.97
C ILE A 129 2.84 0.46 -25.39
N PHE A 130 3.86 -0.40 -25.26
CA PHE A 130 5.23 -0.10 -25.69
C PHE A 130 5.31 0.13 -27.20
N GLU A 131 4.69 -0.73 -28.01
CA GLU A 131 4.67 -0.60 -29.48
C GLU A 131 4.05 0.73 -29.93
N ARG A 132 3.00 1.19 -29.24
CA ARG A 132 2.29 2.41 -29.61
C ARG A 132 2.92 3.69 -29.08
N THR A 133 3.49 3.65 -27.88
CA THR A 133 3.99 4.85 -27.18
C THR A 133 5.51 4.97 -27.14
N GLY A 134 6.24 3.87 -27.34
CA GLY A 134 7.69 3.78 -27.17
C GLY A 134 8.18 4.01 -25.74
N ALA A 135 7.27 4.07 -24.75
CA ALA A 135 7.63 4.38 -23.37
C ALA A 135 8.27 3.16 -22.69
N CYS A 136 9.38 3.35 -21.98
CA CYS A 136 10.03 2.23 -21.29
C CYS A 136 9.12 1.55 -20.25
N PHE A 137 9.29 0.24 -20.07
CA PHE A 137 8.47 -0.60 -19.18
C PHE A 137 8.21 0.02 -17.78
N PRO A 138 9.20 0.58 -17.06
CA PRO A 138 8.96 1.18 -15.75
C PRO A 138 7.96 2.35 -15.78
N ARG A 139 7.95 3.16 -16.84
CA ARG A 139 7.02 4.30 -16.98
C ARG A 139 5.61 3.81 -17.29
N ILE A 140 5.47 2.74 -18.07
CA ILE A 140 4.17 2.13 -18.35
C ILE A 140 3.55 1.58 -17.06
N TYR A 141 4.31 0.85 -16.24
CA TYR A 141 3.80 0.36 -14.96
C TYR A 141 3.41 1.49 -14.00
N LEU A 142 4.18 2.58 -13.97
CA LEU A 142 3.84 3.76 -13.18
C LEU A 142 2.51 4.38 -13.65
N ALA A 143 2.35 4.56 -14.96
CA ALA A 143 1.15 5.11 -15.57
C ALA A 143 -0.09 4.25 -15.28
N ILE A 144 0.02 2.92 -15.44
CA ILE A 144 -1.06 1.99 -15.11
C ILE A 144 -1.39 2.05 -13.61
N SER A 145 -0.39 2.10 -12.73
CA SER A 145 -0.63 2.22 -11.29
C SER A 145 -1.33 3.52 -10.92
N ALA A 146 -0.93 4.64 -11.54
CA ALA A 146 -1.55 5.94 -11.33
C ALA A 146 -2.99 5.97 -11.86
N ALA A 147 -3.24 5.40 -13.04
CA ALA A 147 -4.59 5.26 -13.63
C ALA A 147 -5.52 4.41 -12.76
N ALA A 148 -4.97 3.38 -12.10
CA ALA A 148 -5.71 2.57 -11.15
C ALA A 148 -6.03 3.32 -9.84
N GLY A 149 -5.36 4.45 -9.57
CA GLY A 149 -5.42 5.20 -8.31
C GLY A 149 -4.44 4.70 -7.25
N ALA A 150 -3.49 3.85 -7.64
CA ALA A 150 -2.42 3.37 -6.77
C ALA A 150 -1.18 4.29 -6.87
N THR A 151 -0.44 4.42 -5.77
CA THR A 151 0.79 5.21 -5.75
C THR A 151 1.99 4.48 -6.35
N ASN A 152 1.94 3.15 -6.38
CA ASN A 152 3.00 2.30 -6.91
C ASN A 152 2.44 0.95 -7.42
N PHE A 153 3.20 0.30 -8.30
CA PHE A 153 2.84 -1.01 -8.85
C PHE A 153 2.82 -2.15 -7.82
N PRO A 154 3.79 -2.29 -6.89
CA PRO A 154 3.82 -3.42 -5.95
C PRO A 154 2.74 -3.38 -4.85
N GLY A 155 2.20 -2.19 -4.55
CA GLY A 155 1.12 -1.97 -3.58
C GLY A 155 -0.28 -2.03 -4.21
N MET A 156 -0.39 -2.37 -5.49
CA MET A 156 -1.67 -2.40 -6.19
C MET A 156 -2.54 -3.56 -5.68
N THR A 157 -3.80 -3.26 -5.37
CA THR A 157 -4.80 -4.24 -4.88
C THR A 157 -5.74 -4.67 -5.99
N MET A 158 -6.47 -5.79 -5.82
CA MET A 158 -7.43 -6.28 -6.82
C MET A 158 -8.50 -5.25 -7.18
N GLY A 159 -8.92 -4.41 -6.22
CA GLY A 159 -9.83 -3.30 -6.49
C GLY A 159 -9.25 -2.23 -7.41
N HIS A 160 -7.94 -1.95 -7.31
CA HIS A 160 -7.24 -1.06 -8.24
C HIS A 160 -7.17 -1.72 -9.64
N LEU A 161 -6.85 -3.01 -9.72
CA LEU A 161 -6.82 -3.74 -11.00
C LEU A 161 -8.17 -3.74 -11.70
N ALA A 162 -9.27 -3.94 -10.98
CA ALA A 162 -10.61 -3.95 -11.55
C ALA A 162 -10.95 -2.65 -12.30
N ARG A 163 -10.41 -1.50 -11.84
CA ARG A 163 -10.62 -0.19 -12.49
C ARG A 163 -9.91 -0.08 -13.84
N VAL A 164 -8.73 -0.72 -13.97
CA VAL A 164 -7.92 -0.71 -15.20
C VAL A 164 -8.11 -1.97 -16.05
N ALA A 165 -8.84 -2.97 -15.57
CA ALA A 165 -8.95 -4.25 -16.25
C ALA A 165 -9.64 -4.13 -17.61
N THR A 166 -10.74 -3.39 -17.69
CA THR A 166 -11.47 -3.17 -18.94
C THR A 166 -10.67 -2.41 -20.00
N PRO A 167 -10.03 -1.25 -19.70
CA PRO A 167 -9.16 -0.60 -20.68
C PRO A 167 -7.96 -1.46 -21.09
N LEU A 168 -7.32 -2.17 -20.16
CA LEU A 168 -6.18 -3.05 -20.49
C LEU A 168 -6.59 -4.21 -21.41
N LEU A 169 -7.76 -4.82 -21.19
CA LEU A 169 -8.29 -5.86 -22.07
C LEU A 169 -8.64 -5.33 -23.46
N ARG A 170 -9.18 -4.10 -23.56
CA ARG A 170 -9.45 -3.46 -24.86
C ARG A 170 -8.17 -3.16 -25.62
N ILE A 171 -7.15 -2.65 -24.93
CA ILE A 171 -5.82 -2.40 -25.50
C ILE A 171 -5.19 -3.72 -25.97
N GLN A 172 -5.33 -4.81 -25.20
CA GLN A 172 -4.84 -6.12 -25.59
C GLN A 172 -5.51 -6.66 -26.87
N ASN A 173 -6.78 -6.35 -27.08
CA ASN A 173 -7.55 -6.83 -28.23
C ASN A 173 -7.56 -5.83 -29.40
N GLU A 174 -6.69 -4.81 -29.39
CA GLU A 174 -6.61 -3.76 -30.43
C GLU A 174 -7.93 -3.00 -30.67
N ALA A 175 -8.83 -3.01 -29.68
CA ALA A 175 -10.11 -2.31 -29.70
C ALA A 175 -10.07 -1.09 -28.76
N ASP A 176 -8.97 -0.34 -28.82
CA ASP A 176 -8.67 0.75 -27.90
C ASP A 176 -9.45 2.03 -28.25
N THR A 177 -9.88 2.76 -27.21
CA THR A 177 -10.53 4.07 -27.37
C THR A 177 -9.63 5.19 -26.87
N GLN A 178 -9.79 6.41 -27.41
CA GLN A 178 -9.02 7.58 -26.98
C GLN A 178 -9.14 7.85 -25.47
N ALA A 179 -10.32 7.59 -24.89
CA ALA A 179 -10.57 7.71 -23.45
C ALA A 179 -9.72 6.73 -22.61
N ASP A 180 -9.44 5.52 -23.12
CA ASP A 180 -8.60 4.54 -22.42
C ASP A 180 -7.14 5.06 -22.29
N TRP A 181 -6.67 5.81 -23.28
CA TRP A 181 -5.35 6.44 -23.27
C TRP A 181 -5.29 7.71 -22.42
N GLU A 182 -6.38 8.46 -22.36
CA GLU A 182 -6.49 9.62 -21.46
C GLU A 182 -6.41 9.19 -19.99
N LEU A 183 -7.05 8.08 -19.63
CA LEU A 183 -6.96 7.46 -18.30
C LEU A 183 -5.52 7.06 -17.94
N LEU A 184 -4.74 6.59 -18.92
CA LEU A 184 -3.36 6.18 -18.69
C LEU A 184 -2.40 7.37 -18.53
N HIS A 185 -2.82 8.62 -18.76
CA HIS A 185 -1.98 9.83 -18.64
C HIS A 185 -0.56 9.71 -19.23
N ILE A 186 -0.36 8.84 -20.22
CA ILE A 186 0.90 8.72 -20.96
C ILE A 186 0.90 9.85 -21.99
N SER A 187 1.09 11.09 -21.53
CA SER A 187 1.24 12.20 -22.47
C SER A 187 2.57 12.04 -23.21
N GLY A 188 2.53 12.03 -24.54
CA GLY A 188 3.72 12.03 -25.38
C GLY A 188 4.70 13.18 -25.09
N LYS A 189 4.22 14.24 -24.42
CA LYS A 189 5.00 15.42 -24.01
C LYS A 189 5.85 15.19 -22.75
N ALA A 190 5.43 14.33 -21.83
CA ALA A 190 6.20 13.96 -20.64
C ALA A 190 7.39 13.02 -20.95
N LEU A 191 7.46 12.49 -22.18
CA LEU A 191 8.46 11.53 -22.65
C LEU A 191 9.75 12.16 -23.21
N ARG A 192 9.85 13.49 -23.35
CA ARG A 192 11.09 14.15 -23.81
C ARG A 192 12.10 14.46 -22.69
N GLY A 193 11.74 14.20 -21.44
CA GLY A 193 12.61 14.41 -20.29
C GLY A 193 13.24 13.11 -19.79
N GLY A 194 14.49 12.87 -20.21
CA GLY A 194 15.49 12.11 -19.44
C GLY A 194 15.51 10.59 -19.58
N ALA A 195 16.63 10.09 -20.12
CA ALA A 195 17.06 8.70 -20.22
C ALA A 195 16.22 7.80 -21.15
N GLN A 196 16.46 7.97 -22.44
CA GLN A 196 16.48 6.84 -23.36
C GLN A 196 17.49 5.83 -22.79
N LEU A 197 17.00 4.81 -22.10
CA LEU A 197 17.76 3.57 -21.98
C LEU A 197 17.77 3.01 -23.40
N GLU A 198 18.79 3.40 -24.16
CA GLU A 198 19.24 2.68 -25.34
C GLU A 198 19.43 1.23 -24.88
N LEU A 199 18.39 0.40 -25.01
CA LEU A 199 18.55 -1.04 -25.08
C LEU A 199 19.29 -1.27 -26.39
N ALA A 200 20.61 -1.13 -26.34
CA ALA A 200 21.49 -1.44 -27.44
C ALA A 200 21.39 -2.95 -27.68
N PHE A 201 20.40 -3.36 -28.47
CA PHE A 201 20.34 -4.69 -29.07
C PHE A 201 21.46 -4.90 -30.11
N ASN A 202 22.36 -3.92 -30.27
CA ASN A 202 23.51 -4.00 -31.16
C ASN A 202 24.77 -4.59 -30.51
N THR A 203 24.66 -5.24 -29.34
CA THR A 203 25.70 -6.17 -28.88
C THR A 203 25.40 -7.57 -29.43
N PRO A 204 26.18 -8.10 -30.39
CA PRO A 204 26.03 -9.46 -30.91
C PRO A 204 26.38 -10.56 -29.87
N ALA A 205 26.61 -10.20 -28.61
CA ALA A 205 27.06 -11.10 -27.56
C ALA A 205 25.98 -12.07 -27.03
N LEU A 206 24.70 -11.85 -27.35
CA LEU A 206 23.60 -12.71 -26.86
C LEU A 206 23.05 -13.69 -27.91
N TYR A 207 23.44 -13.57 -29.18
CA TYR A 207 23.13 -14.56 -30.21
C TYR A 207 24.40 -15.35 -30.54
N ASN A 208 24.45 -16.60 -30.07
CA ASN A 208 25.49 -17.53 -30.48
C ASN A 208 24.92 -18.50 -31.53
N PRO A 209 25.13 -18.25 -32.84
CA PRO A 209 24.62 -19.11 -33.91
C PRO A 209 25.30 -20.49 -33.97
N SER A 210 26.34 -20.75 -33.17
CA SER A 210 27.11 -22.00 -33.23
C SER A 210 26.44 -23.21 -32.56
N LYS A 211 25.14 -23.15 -32.25
CA LYS A 211 24.37 -24.26 -31.65
C LYS A 211 23.31 -24.86 -32.58
N GLU A 212 23.27 -24.48 -33.85
CA GLU A 212 22.31 -25.01 -34.83
C GLU A 212 22.89 -26.08 -35.78
N THR A 213 24.01 -26.71 -35.43
CA THR A 213 24.47 -27.92 -36.14
C THR A 213 24.84 -29.01 -35.16
N LEU A 214 23.90 -29.93 -34.95
CA LEU A 214 24.04 -31.39 -35.00
C LEU A 214 22.64 -32.03 -35.06
#